data_AF-A0A1S2LX68-F1
#
_entry.id   AF-A0A1S2LX68-F1
#
_cell.length_a   1.000
_cell.length_b   1.000
_cell.length_c   1.000
_cell.angle_alpha   90.00
_cell.angle_beta   90.00
_cell.angle_gamma   90.00
#
_symmetry.space_group_name_H-M   'P 1'
#
loop_
_entity.id
_entity.type
_entity.pdbx_description
1 polymer ?
#
loop_
_entity_poly.entity_id
_entity_poly.type
_entity_poly.pdbx_seq_one_letter_code
_entity_poly.pdbx_strand_id
1 'polypeptide(L)'
;MALPKSVTKIRKDGVEFVSNVDRAKYTIAELTRAALRDCAKLIRKRMIEKLKPLRGMKRNRRLYNSAQYWVRKKDADLLIGFKHDTWYGAHQELGTKGQPARNILRSTVMENIDEMQRIQGKYLSAIEDENRALGLIAEEEYKSGEGPED
;
A
#
# COMPACT_ATOMS: atom_id res chain seq x y z
N MET A 1 18.40 -6.81 6.37
CA MET A 1 18.66 -7.22 7.75
C MET A 1 17.82 -8.44 8.00
N ALA A 2 18.49 -9.54 8.33
CA ALA A 2 17.87 -10.59 9.12
C ALA A 2 17.29 -9.93 10.38
N LEU A 3 16.10 -10.40 10.79
CA LEU A 3 15.53 -10.05 12.09
C LEU A 3 16.65 -10.10 13.15
N PRO A 4 16.82 -9.07 13.99
CA PRO A 4 17.86 -9.11 15.01
C PRO A 4 17.69 -10.39 15.83
N LYS A 5 18.73 -11.24 15.82
CA LYS A 5 18.76 -12.60 16.37
C LYS A 5 18.50 -12.70 17.89
N SER A 6 18.20 -11.59 18.56
CA SER A 6 17.88 -11.54 19.98
C SER A 6 16.39 -11.36 20.30
N VAL A 7 15.51 -11.13 19.31
CA VAL A 7 14.21 -10.44 19.55
C VAL A 7 12.97 -11.31 19.31
N THR A 8 13.05 -12.39 18.54
CA THR A 8 11.98 -13.40 18.39
C THR A 8 12.59 -14.76 18.07
N LYS A 9 12.23 -15.81 18.82
CA LYS A 9 12.52 -17.19 18.38
C LYS A 9 11.51 -17.55 17.30
N ILE A 10 11.91 -17.44 16.04
CA ILE A 10 11.11 -17.95 14.92
C ILE A 10 11.25 -19.48 14.93
N ARG A 11 10.20 -20.20 15.32
CA ARG A 11 10.03 -21.62 15.02
C ARG A 11 9.08 -21.76 13.83
N LYS A 12 9.11 -22.91 13.16
CA LYS A 12 8.31 -23.20 11.95
C LYS A 12 6.79 -22.97 12.12
N ASP A 13 6.29 -22.84 13.35
CA ASP A 13 4.86 -22.83 13.68
C ASP A 13 4.38 -21.58 14.45
N GLY A 14 5.19 -20.52 14.62
CA GLY A 14 4.72 -19.26 15.25
C GLY A 14 5.79 -18.32 15.80
N VAL A 15 5.35 -17.11 16.20
CA VAL A 15 6.17 -16.02 16.78
C VAL A 15 6.06 -16.01 18.31
N GLU A 16 7.14 -16.36 19.01
CA GLU A 16 7.26 -16.12 20.46
C GLU A 16 7.93 -14.77 20.74
N PHE A 17 7.23 -13.90 21.47
CA PHE A 17 7.75 -12.60 21.92
C PHE A 17 8.54 -12.77 23.21
N VAL A 18 9.76 -12.20 23.24
CA VAL A 18 10.66 -12.28 24.40
C VAL A 18 10.29 -11.25 25.49
N SER A 19 9.62 -10.16 25.12
CA SER A 19 9.26 -9.04 26.03
C SER A 19 7.99 -8.31 25.57
N ASN A 20 7.24 -7.73 26.52
CA ASN A 20 6.08 -6.87 26.25
C ASN A 20 6.45 -5.64 25.39
N VAL A 21 7.66 -5.11 25.53
CA VAL A 21 8.16 -3.99 24.72
C VAL A 21 8.33 -4.41 23.25
N ASP A 22 8.80 -5.62 23.01
CA ASP A 22 9.02 -6.14 21.67
C ASP A 22 7.71 -6.51 20.99
N ARG A 23 6.75 -7.03 21.75
CA ARG A 23 5.38 -7.25 21.30
C ARG A 23 4.74 -5.93 20.86
N ALA A 24 4.84 -4.87 21.67
CA ALA A 24 4.30 -3.56 21.32
C ALA A 24 4.94 -2.99 20.05
N LYS A 25 6.28 -3.06 19.92
CA LYS A 25 6.99 -2.62 18.71
C LYS A 25 6.54 -3.39 17.46
N TYR A 26 6.37 -4.71 17.58
CA TYR A 26 5.88 -5.55 16.50
C TYR A 26 4.47 -5.16 16.07
N THR A 27 3.55 -5.04 17.04
CA THR A 27 2.17 -4.64 16.79
C THR A 27 2.08 -3.28 16.10
N ILE A 28 2.85 -2.28 16.56
CA ILE A 28 2.90 -0.95 15.93
C ILE A 28 3.39 -1.04 14.48
N ALA A 29 4.48 -1.78 14.23
CA ALA A 29 5.04 -1.93 12.90
C ALA A 29 4.05 -2.57 11.92
N GLU A 30 3.38 -3.64 12.35
CA GLU A 30 2.44 -4.36 11.49
C GLU A 30 1.13 -3.58 11.27
N LEU A 31 0.60 -2.88 12.28
CA LEU A 31 -0.54 -1.98 12.10
C LEU A 31 -0.21 -0.82 11.14
N THR A 32 1.00 -0.28 11.22
CA THR A 32 1.47 0.74 10.27
C THR A 32 1.46 0.20 8.84
N ARG A 33 1.95 -1.03 8.65
CA ARG A 33 1.95 -1.70 7.33
C ARG A 33 0.53 -1.96 6.81
N ALA A 34 -0.38 -2.41 7.68
CA ALA A 34 -1.78 -2.62 7.33
C ALA A 34 -2.47 -1.31 6.91
N ALA A 35 -2.26 -0.23 7.67
CA ALA A 35 -2.76 1.10 7.33
C ALA A 35 -2.24 1.60 5.98
N LEU A 36 -0.94 1.44 5.71
CA LEU A 36 -0.33 1.80 4.44
C LEU A 36 -0.86 0.98 3.27
N ARG A 37 -1.12 -0.32 3.48
CA ARG A 37 -1.70 -1.20 2.46
C ARG A 37 -3.11 -0.78 2.08
N ASP A 38 -3.95 -0.44 3.05
CA ASP A 38 -5.31 0.04 2.77
C ASP A 38 -5.31 1.40 2.07
N CYS A 39 -4.41 2.30 2.46
CA CYS A 39 -4.19 3.55 1.73
C CYS A 39 -3.78 3.28 0.27
N ALA A 40 -2.87 2.32 0.05
CA ALA A 40 -2.42 1.95 -1.29
C ALA A 40 -3.54 1.37 -2.14
N LYS A 41 -4.39 0.50 -1.57
CA LYS A 41 -5.59 -0.05 -2.22
C LYS A 41 -6.54 1.06 -2.65
N LEU A 42 -6.84 2.01 -1.75
CA LEU A 42 -7.69 3.16 -2.05
C LEU A 42 -7.13 3.97 -3.22
N ILE A 43 -5.87 4.39 -3.13
CA ILE A 43 -5.24 5.24 -4.16
C ILE A 43 -5.19 4.50 -5.50
N ARG A 44 -4.78 3.23 -5.53
CA ARG A 44 -4.77 2.45 -6.77
C ARG A 44 -6.17 2.34 -7.37
N LYS A 45 -7.20 2.05 -6.57
CA LYS A 45 -8.59 1.99 -7.05
C LYS A 45 -9.01 3.32 -7.70
N ARG A 46 -8.79 4.45 -7.02
CA ARG A 46 -9.12 5.78 -7.53
C ARG A 46 -8.33 6.17 -8.79
N MET A 47 -7.04 5.83 -8.85
CA MET A 47 -6.23 6.02 -10.06
C MET A 47 -6.84 5.26 -11.25
N ILE A 48 -7.23 4.00 -11.05
CA ILE A 48 -7.84 3.19 -12.10
C ILE A 48 -9.21 3.74 -12.53
N GLU A 49 -10.02 4.23 -11.60
CA GLU A 49 -11.28 4.92 -11.89
C GLU A 49 -11.06 6.15 -12.77
N LYS A 50 -9.99 6.92 -12.55
CA LYS A 50 -9.60 8.07 -13.41
C LYS A 50 -9.01 7.65 -14.76
N LEU A 51 -8.33 6.52 -14.83
CA LEU A 51 -7.72 6.01 -16.06
C LEU A 51 -8.75 5.37 -17.01
N LYS A 52 -9.73 4.63 -16.49
CA LYS A 52 -10.73 3.90 -17.31
C LYS A 52 -11.50 4.76 -18.33
N PRO A 53 -11.91 6.01 -18.02
CA PRO A 53 -12.58 6.89 -18.98
C PRO A 53 -11.70 7.31 -20.16
N LEU A 54 -10.38 7.20 -20.05
CA LEU A 54 -9.48 7.62 -21.12
C LEU A 54 -9.63 6.73 -22.37
N ARG A 55 -9.39 7.32 -23.53
CA ARG A 55 -9.52 6.65 -24.82
C ARG A 55 -8.61 5.40 -24.86
N GLY A 56 -9.21 4.25 -25.13
CA GLY A 56 -8.51 2.95 -25.18
C GLY A 56 -8.27 2.28 -23.83
N MET A 57 -8.78 2.82 -22.72
CA MET A 57 -8.51 2.32 -21.37
C MET A 57 -9.70 1.59 -20.70
N LYS A 58 -10.94 1.82 -21.17
CA LYS A 58 -12.19 1.35 -20.54
C LYS A 58 -12.24 -0.14 -20.17
N ARG A 59 -11.65 -1.03 -20.99
CA ARG A 59 -11.66 -2.50 -20.78
C ARG A 59 -10.26 -3.08 -20.52
N ASN A 60 -9.25 -2.24 -20.33
CA ASN A 60 -7.87 -2.71 -20.38
C ASN A 60 -7.37 -3.15 -18.99
N ARG A 61 -7.13 -4.45 -18.81
CA ARG A 61 -6.54 -5.00 -17.57
C ARG A 61 -5.12 -4.49 -17.32
N ARG A 62 -4.41 -4.03 -18.36
CA ARG A 62 -3.05 -3.49 -18.25
C ARG A 62 -2.96 -2.27 -17.34
N LEU A 63 -4.07 -1.56 -17.07
CA LEU A 63 -4.08 -0.47 -16.11
C LEU A 63 -3.64 -0.94 -14.71
N TYR A 64 -4.17 -2.07 -14.26
CA TYR A 64 -3.83 -2.66 -12.96
C TYR A 64 -2.38 -3.15 -12.94
N ASN A 65 -1.87 -3.70 -14.06
CA ASN A 65 -0.48 -4.13 -14.16
C ASN A 65 0.48 -2.94 -14.24
N SER A 66 0.01 -1.79 -14.76
CA SER A 66 0.79 -0.56 -14.84
C SER A 66 0.81 0.21 -13.52
N ALA A 67 -0.29 0.23 -12.75
CA ALA A 67 -0.36 0.90 -11.46
C ALA A 67 -0.04 -0.09 -10.33
N GLN A 68 1.17 -0.01 -9.79
CA GLN A 68 1.68 -0.92 -8.77
C GLN A 68 1.99 -0.19 -7.48
N TYR A 69 1.95 -0.92 -6.37
CA TYR A 69 2.41 -0.43 -5.08
C TYR A 69 3.15 -1.50 -4.29
N TRP A 70 3.99 -1.04 -3.37
CA TRP A 70 4.82 -1.85 -2.49
C TRP A 70 4.87 -1.20 -1.11
N VAL A 71 4.40 -1.93 -0.10
CA VAL A 71 4.55 -1.54 1.31
C VAL A 71 5.81 -2.24 1.83
N ARG A 72 6.88 -1.47 2.04
CA ARG A 72 8.18 -2.04 2.41
C ARG A 72 8.23 -2.33 3.89
N LYS A 73 8.49 -3.59 4.25
CA LYS A 73 8.53 -4.02 5.66
C LYS A 73 9.67 -3.36 6.44
N LYS A 74 10.83 -3.19 5.81
CA LYS A 74 12.03 -2.61 6.43
C LYS A 74 11.92 -1.12 6.71
N ASP A 75 11.49 -0.38 5.70
CA ASP A 75 11.51 1.09 5.72
C ASP A 75 10.17 1.66 6.24
N ALA A 76 9.17 0.79 6.45
CA ALA A 76 7.83 1.11 6.93
C ALA A 76 7.14 2.21 6.12
N ASP A 77 7.32 2.17 4.79
CA ASP A 77 6.78 3.16 3.87
C ASP A 77 6.03 2.54 2.69
N LEU A 78 5.28 3.40 2.00
CA LEU A 78 4.49 3.05 0.83
C LEU A 78 5.12 3.67 -0.42
N LEU A 79 5.50 2.82 -1.36
CA LEU A 79 5.80 3.22 -2.73
C LEU A 79 4.60 2.88 -3.62
N ILE A 80 4.06 3.88 -4.32
CA ILE A 80 2.98 3.69 -5.30
C ILE A 80 3.29 4.48 -6.56
N GLY A 81 3.02 3.89 -7.71
CA GLY A 81 3.22 4.59 -8.97
C GLY A 81 2.96 3.72 -10.18
N PHE A 82 3.43 4.22 -11.32
CA PHE A 82 3.34 3.52 -12.57
C PHE A 82 4.62 2.74 -12.88
N LYS A 83 4.46 1.55 -13.46
CA LYS A 83 5.56 0.82 -14.07
C LYS A 83 6.21 1.69 -15.16
N HIS A 84 7.53 1.67 -15.21
CA HIS A 84 8.34 2.43 -16.15
C HIS A 84 7.90 2.19 -17.62
N ASP A 85 7.98 3.24 -18.45
CA ASP A 85 7.65 3.25 -19.88
C ASP A 85 6.27 2.71 -20.26
N THR A 86 5.33 2.74 -19.32
CA THR A 86 3.95 2.39 -19.62
C THR A 86 3.24 3.56 -20.29
N TRP A 87 2.81 3.36 -21.54
CA TRP A 87 1.96 4.33 -22.25
C TRP A 87 0.68 4.64 -21.46
N TYR A 88 0.13 3.66 -20.75
CA TYR A 88 -1.08 3.78 -19.93
C TYR A 88 -0.83 4.39 -18.53
N GLY A 89 0.43 4.63 -18.15
CA GLY A 89 0.82 5.07 -16.82
C GLY A 89 1.80 6.25 -16.87
N ALA A 90 3.10 5.96 -16.87
CA ALA A 90 4.16 6.96 -16.77
C ALA A 90 4.05 8.08 -17.83
N HIS A 91 3.72 7.74 -19.08
CA HIS A 91 3.54 8.72 -20.16
C HIS A 91 2.28 9.57 -20.03
N GLN A 92 1.21 9.05 -19.40
CA GLN A 92 0.01 9.85 -19.11
C GLN A 92 0.26 10.79 -17.91
N GLU A 93 1.02 10.32 -16.92
CA GLU A 93 1.35 11.11 -15.73
C GLU A 93 2.21 12.32 -16.09
N LEU A 94 3.33 12.09 -16.79
CA LEU A 94 4.33 13.11 -17.12
C LEU A 94 4.03 13.88 -18.41
N GLY A 95 3.15 13.33 -19.26
CA GLY A 95 2.89 13.86 -20.59
C GLY A 95 3.92 13.41 -21.64
N THR A 96 3.59 13.63 -22.91
CA THR A 96 4.45 13.34 -24.06
C THR A 96 4.30 14.43 -25.12
N LYS A 97 5.10 14.38 -26.20
CA LYS A 97 5.00 15.35 -27.30
C LYS A 97 3.61 15.27 -27.95
N GLY A 98 2.78 16.30 -27.72
CA GLY A 98 1.39 16.35 -28.18
C GLY A 98 0.34 15.90 -27.15
N GLN A 99 0.74 15.57 -25.91
CA GLN A 99 -0.20 15.25 -24.83
C GLN A 99 0.27 15.85 -23.49
N PRO A 100 -0.56 16.69 -22.82
CA PRO A 100 -0.19 17.28 -21.54
C PRO A 100 -0.13 16.25 -20.41
N ALA A 101 0.66 16.56 -19.38
CA ALA A 101 0.72 15.82 -18.12
C ALA A 101 -0.65 15.79 -17.45
N ARG A 102 -1.18 14.60 -17.16
CA ARG A 102 -2.49 14.44 -16.50
C ARG A 102 -2.40 14.47 -14.98
N ASN A 103 -1.22 14.22 -14.40
CA ASN A 103 -0.99 14.22 -12.95
C ASN A 103 -2.02 13.34 -12.19
N ILE A 104 -2.33 12.16 -12.72
CA ILE A 104 -3.37 11.26 -12.18
C ILE A 104 -2.97 10.77 -10.80
N LEU A 105 -1.73 10.31 -10.61
CA LEU A 105 -1.26 9.85 -9.30
C LEU A 105 -1.29 11.02 -8.31
N ARG A 106 -0.67 12.15 -8.67
CA ARG A 106 -0.59 13.32 -7.78
C ARG A 106 -1.97 13.84 -7.39
N SER A 107 -2.86 14.08 -8.36
CA SER A 107 -4.22 14.56 -8.09
C SER A 107 -5.01 13.57 -7.22
N THR A 108 -4.90 12.27 -7.49
CA THR A 108 -5.59 11.24 -6.71
C THR A 108 -5.16 11.24 -5.26
N VAL A 109 -3.86 11.36 -4.98
CA VAL A 109 -3.37 11.45 -3.59
C VAL A 109 -3.91 12.70 -2.91
N MET A 110 -3.78 13.87 -3.54
CA MET A 110 -4.20 15.14 -2.93
C MET A 110 -5.71 15.20 -2.67
N GLU A 111 -6.54 14.64 -3.56
CA GLU A 111 -8.00 14.59 -3.39
C GLU A 111 -8.46 13.60 -2.31
N ASN A 112 -7.62 12.64 -1.90
CA ASN A 112 -7.99 11.57 -0.97
C ASN A 112 -7.22 11.64 0.36
N ILE A 113 -6.55 12.76 0.67
CA ILE A 113 -5.79 12.93 1.93
C ILE A 113 -6.69 12.66 3.14
N ASP A 114 -7.90 13.24 3.18
CA ASP A 114 -8.82 13.08 4.31
C ASP A 114 -9.24 11.62 4.50
N GLU A 115 -9.47 10.88 3.42
CA GLU A 115 -9.86 9.48 3.49
C GLU A 115 -8.67 8.60 3.90
N MET A 116 -7.45 8.93 3.46
CA MET A 116 -6.23 8.29 3.95
C MET A 116 -6.04 8.51 5.45
N GLN A 117 -6.29 9.72 5.94
CA GLN A 117 -6.24 10.02 7.38
C GLN A 117 -7.30 9.22 8.16
N ARG A 118 -8.52 9.08 7.64
CA ARG A 118 -9.55 8.23 8.24
C ARG A 118 -9.16 6.76 8.29
N ILE A 119 -8.58 6.23 7.22
CA ILE A 119 -8.07 4.85 7.18
C ILE A 119 -7.00 4.68 8.25
N GLN A 120 -6.00 5.56 8.30
CA GLN A 120 -4.91 5.50 9.28
C GLN A 120 -5.43 5.64 10.72
N GLY A 121 -6.43 6.51 10.94
CA GLY A 121 -7.08 6.69 12.25
C GLY A 121 -7.74 5.42 12.79
N LYS A 122 -8.31 4.57 11.93
CA LYS A 122 -8.87 3.27 12.36
C LYS A 122 -7.80 2.36 12.97
N TYR A 123 -6.62 2.32 12.37
CA TYR A 123 -5.50 1.53 12.88
C TYR A 123 -4.90 2.13 14.14
N LEU A 124 -4.83 3.46 14.23
CA LEU A 124 -4.40 4.15 15.46
C LEU A 124 -5.34 3.82 16.63
N SER A 125 -6.66 3.84 16.41
CA SER A 125 -7.64 3.45 17.45
C SER A 125 -7.55 1.97 17.82
N ALA A 126 -7.10 1.11 16.90
CA ALA A 126 -6.88 -0.31 17.17
C ALA A 126 -5.62 -0.57 18.02
N ILE A 127 -4.68 0.38 18.13
CA ILE A 127 -3.53 0.26 19.05
C ILE A 127 -4.01 0.20 20.51
N GLU A 128 -5.13 0.85 20.83
CA GLU A 128 -5.70 0.86 22.17
C GLU A 128 -6.32 -0.49 22.58
N ASP A 129 -6.58 -1.39 21.61
CA ASP A 129 -7.16 -2.73 21.81
C ASP A 129 -6.29 -3.82 21.15
N GLU A 130 -5.50 -4.52 21.96
CA GLU A 130 -4.51 -5.50 21.51
C GLU A 130 -5.14 -6.68 20.74
N ASN A 131 -6.34 -7.13 21.10
CA ASN A 131 -7.01 -8.23 20.41
C ASN A 131 -7.47 -7.82 19.01
N ARG A 132 -7.97 -6.59 18.88
CA ARG A 132 -8.33 -6.00 17.60
C ARG A 132 -7.12 -5.77 16.71
N ALA A 133 -5.99 -5.36 17.30
CA ALA A 133 -4.74 -5.18 16.57
C ALA A 133 -4.24 -6.48 15.96
N LEU A 134 -4.23 -7.58 16.72
CA LEU A 134 -3.73 -8.89 16.25
C LEU A 134 -4.49 -9.42 15.02
N GLY A 135 -5.80 -9.18 14.93
CA GLY A 135 -6.61 -9.61 13.77
C GLY A 135 -6.33 -8.83 12.48
N LEU A 136 -5.66 -7.68 12.55
CA LEU A 136 -5.37 -6.80 11.42
C LEU A 136 -3.97 -7.00 10.83
N ILE A 137 -3.13 -7.81 11.48
CA ILE A 137 -1.72 -7.99 11.14
C ILE A 137 -1.56 -9.05 10.03
N ALA A 138 -0.77 -8.73 9.01
CA ALA A 138 -0.37 -9.66 7.95
C ALA A 138 1.15 -9.61 7.73
N GLU A 139 1.86 -10.68 8.05
CA GLU A 139 3.32 -10.64 8.19
C GLU A 139 4.09 -10.51 6.86
N GLU A 140 3.49 -10.96 5.76
CA GLU A 140 4.11 -11.02 4.44
C GLU A 140 4.32 -9.64 3.81
N GLU A 141 5.36 -9.47 3.00
CA GLU A 141 5.52 -8.26 2.18
C GLU A 141 4.42 -8.22 1.13
N TYR A 142 3.66 -7.12 1.11
CA TYR A 142 2.58 -6.98 0.17
C TYR A 142 3.01 -6.15 -1.05
N LYS A 143 2.96 -6.82 -2.20
CA LYS A 143 3.09 -6.21 -3.52
C LYS A 143 1.78 -6.42 -4.26
N SER A 144 1.27 -5.36 -4.87
CA SER A 144 0.03 -5.43 -5.64
C SER A 144 0.10 -6.52 -6.73
N GLY A 145 -0.93 -7.35 -6.83
CA GLY A 145 -1.03 -8.40 -7.84
C GLY A 145 -1.47 -7.89 -9.23
N GLU A 146 -1.43 -8.77 -10.22
CA GLU A 146 -1.93 -8.49 -11.58
C GLU A 146 -3.46 -8.57 -11.65
N GLY A 147 -4.14 -7.51 -11.21
CA GLY A 147 -5.59 -7.43 -11.35
C GLY A 147 -6.28 -6.45 -10.38
N PRO A 148 -7.62 -6.35 -10.48
CA PRO A 148 -8.44 -5.72 -9.47
C PRO A 148 -8.27 -6.46 -8.14
N GLU A 149 -8.25 -5.70 -7.05
CA GLU A 149 -8.28 -6.21 -5.69
C GLU A 149 -9.59 -5.74 -5.05
N ASP A 150 -10.19 -6.60 -4.24
CA ASP A 150 -11.39 -6.30 -3.45
C ASP A 150 -11.06 -5.37 -2.25
#